data_AF-A0A7V3M684-F1
#
_entry.id   AF-A0A7V3M684-F1
#
_cell.length_a   1.000
_cell.length_b   1.000
_cell.length_c   1.000
_cell.angle_alpha   90.00
_cell.angle_beta   90.00
_cell.angle_gamma   90.00
#
_symmetry.space_group_name_H-M   'P 1'
#
loop_
_entity.id
_entity.type
_entity.pdbx_description
1 polymer ?
#
loop_
_entity_poly.entity_id
_entity_poly.type
_entity_poly.pdbx_seq_one_letter_code
_entity_poly.pdbx_strand_id
1 'polypeptide(L)'
;MTTNTINRSSAKEYVESVMKEVVNKNPGEKEFHQAVEEVLFSLVPALEKHPEYIKAKLIQRIVEPERTIMFRVPWQDDKGEYHINRGYRVEFNSAIGPYKGGLRFHPSVNLSILKFLGFEQIFKNSLTTLPMGGGKGGSDFDPRGKSDNEVMRFCQSFMTELFRHIGPDTDVPAGDIGVGGREIGYLFGQYKRLKNEFTGVLTGKGITWGGSLIRPEATGFGVVYFAQEMLKTRNTDLQGKRVAISGFGNVAWGAALKSSQLGAKVITISGPDGTIVDEDGIKDEKIDFMLKMRASGKDEARQYADKFKSAKFFAGKKPWSVKVDVALPCATQNELNEEDAKELVKNGCICVTEGANMPCTPEAMEVFHSAKVLFSPGKASNAGGVATSGLEMTQNSIRMSWSREEVDRHLHNIMINIHNSCLKAAEEYGHKGNYVIGANIAGFLKVADAMMAQGLV
;
A
#
# COMPACT_ATOMS: atom_id res chain seq x y z
N MET A 1 -38.98 21.43 -13.62
CA MET A 1 -37.82 20.65 -13.14
C MET A 1 -36.59 21.53 -13.30
N THR A 2 -36.25 22.28 -12.26
CA THR A 2 -35.08 23.16 -12.24
C THR A 2 -33.88 22.34 -11.78
N THR A 3 -32.96 22.09 -12.70
CA THR A 3 -31.62 21.57 -12.40
C THR A 3 -30.89 22.62 -11.57
N ASN A 4 -30.80 22.40 -10.26
CA ASN A 4 -29.87 23.14 -9.39
C ASN A 4 -28.45 22.74 -9.79
N THR A 5 -27.85 23.49 -10.71
CA THR A 5 -26.42 23.47 -10.95
C THR A 5 -25.72 24.00 -9.70
N ILE A 6 -25.18 23.08 -8.90
CA ILE A 6 -24.22 23.37 -7.83
C ILE A 6 -23.02 24.06 -8.51
N ASN A 7 -22.81 25.35 -8.20
CA ASN A 7 -21.73 26.15 -8.78
C ASN A 7 -20.39 25.66 -8.20
N ARG A 8 -19.26 25.77 -8.94
CA ARG A 8 -17.93 25.27 -8.49
C ARG A 8 -17.54 25.67 -7.07
N SER A 9 -17.97 26.85 -6.62
CA SER A 9 -17.71 27.33 -5.25
C SER A 9 -18.33 26.41 -4.18
N SER A 10 -19.50 25.83 -4.44
CA SER A 10 -20.27 25.10 -3.42
C SER A 10 -19.78 23.68 -3.12
N ALA A 11 -19.14 22.97 -4.06
CA ALA A 11 -18.54 21.65 -3.79
C ALA A 11 -17.26 21.79 -2.95
N LYS A 12 -16.42 22.79 -3.25
CA LYS A 12 -15.23 23.10 -2.46
C LYS A 12 -15.59 23.58 -1.06
N GLU A 13 -16.54 24.51 -0.93
CA GLU A 13 -17.06 24.97 0.36
C GLU A 13 -17.63 23.81 1.20
N TYR A 14 -18.33 22.86 0.55
CA TYR A 14 -18.78 21.65 1.20
C TYR A 14 -17.62 20.80 1.72
N VAL A 15 -16.59 20.52 0.90
CA VAL A 15 -15.39 19.78 1.36
C VAL A 15 -14.71 20.49 2.53
N GLU A 16 -14.55 21.82 2.48
CA GLU A 16 -13.98 22.60 3.58
C GLU A 16 -14.83 22.50 4.86
N SER A 17 -16.16 22.48 4.73
CA SER A 17 -17.07 22.27 5.86
C SER A 17 -16.90 20.87 6.48
N VAL A 18 -16.78 19.83 5.65
CA VAL A 18 -16.54 18.47 6.13
C VAL A 18 -15.18 18.36 6.81
N MET A 19 -14.13 19.00 6.26
CA MET A 19 -12.82 19.03 6.90
C MET A 19 -12.85 19.67 8.28
N LYS A 20 -13.59 20.77 8.46
CA LYS A 20 -13.81 21.38 9.79
C LYS A 20 -14.50 20.41 10.75
N GLU A 21 -15.52 19.69 10.30
CA GLU A 21 -16.19 18.65 11.09
C GLU A 21 -15.22 17.53 11.49
N VAL A 22 -14.40 17.04 10.55
CA VAL A 22 -13.40 15.99 10.77
C VAL A 22 -12.39 16.44 11.83
N VAL A 23 -11.83 17.64 11.72
CA VAL A 23 -10.87 18.18 12.70
C VAL A 23 -11.50 18.33 14.08
N ASN A 24 -12.73 18.85 14.15
CA ASN A 24 -13.44 19.05 15.41
C ASN A 24 -13.78 17.74 16.12
N LYS A 25 -14.19 16.70 15.37
CA LYS A 25 -14.53 15.38 15.93
C LYS A 25 -13.30 14.56 16.31
N ASN A 26 -12.15 14.82 15.70
CA ASN A 26 -10.96 14.00 15.82
C ASN A 26 -9.74 14.83 16.28
N PRO A 27 -9.80 15.51 17.44
CA PRO A 27 -8.74 16.40 17.88
C PRO A 27 -7.43 15.66 18.06
N GLY A 28 -6.34 16.21 17.51
CA GLY A 28 -4.98 15.64 17.65
C GLY A 28 -4.63 14.52 16.67
N GLU A 29 -5.55 14.11 15.78
CA GLU A 29 -5.30 13.06 14.80
C GLU A 29 -4.68 13.58 13.48
N LYS A 30 -3.49 14.19 13.57
CA LYS A 30 -2.86 14.92 12.45
C LYS A 30 -2.65 14.08 11.19
N GLU A 31 -2.21 12.83 11.34
CA GLU A 31 -1.98 11.91 10.23
C GLU A 31 -3.30 11.60 9.50
N PHE A 32 -4.38 11.43 10.27
CA PHE A 32 -5.70 11.20 9.71
C PHE A 32 -6.24 12.45 9.01
N HIS A 33 -6.07 13.64 9.60
CA HIS A 33 -6.49 14.91 8.99
C HIS A 33 -5.83 15.12 7.64
N GLN A 34 -4.50 14.90 7.56
CA GLN A 34 -3.74 15.07 6.32
C GLN A 34 -4.28 14.20 5.19
N ALA A 35 -4.53 12.92 5.46
CA ALA A 35 -4.99 11.99 4.44
C ALA A 35 -6.42 12.28 3.97
N VAL A 36 -7.31 12.64 4.91
CA VAL A 36 -8.66 13.06 4.55
C VAL A 36 -8.61 14.33 3.70
N GLU A 37 -7.79 15.31 4.07
CA GLU A 37 -7.62 16.53 3.31
C GLU A 37 -7.17 16.26 1.86
N GLU A 38 -6.09 15.51 1.69
CA GLU A 38 -5.54 15.16 0.37
C GLU A 38 -6.59 14.50 -0.53
N VAL A 39 -7.29 13.49 0.01
CA VAL A 39 -8.32 12.78 -0.76
C VAL A 39 -9.49 13.70 -1.06
N LEU A 40 -10.10 14.35 -0.07
CA LEU A 40 -11.34 15.11 -0.29
C LEU A 40 -11.16 16.26 -1.27
N PHE A 41 -10.04 16.98 -1.22
CA PHE A 41 -9.78 18.05 -2.17
C PHE A 41 -9.58 17.53 -3.60
N SER A 42 -9.01 16.34 -3.77
CA SER A 42 -8.90 15.71 -5.09
C SER A 42 -10.25 15.21 -5.65
N LEU A 43 -11.28 15.08 -4.81
CA LEU A 43 -12.62 14.64 -5.20
C LEU A 43 -13.56 15.79 -5.60
N VAL A 44 -13.15 17.04 -5.44
CA VAL A 44 -13.99 18.22 -5.80
C VAL A 44 -14.54 18.12 -7.23
N PRO A 45 -13.75 17.78 -8.28
CA PRO A 45 -14.29 17.63 -9.64
C PRO A 45 -15.38 16.55 -9.74
N ALA A 46 -15.27 15.47 -8.96
CA ALA A 46 -16.28 14.42 -8.91
C ALA A 46 -17.56 14.89 -8.22
N LEU A 47 -17.44 15.60 -7.11
CA LEU A 47 -18.57 16.14 -6.36
C LEU A 47 -19.33 17.23 -7.11
N GLU A 48 -18.65 18.03 -7.94
CA GLU A 48 -19.29 19.00 -8.82
C GLU A 48 -20.20 18.33 -9.87
N LYS A 49 -19.74 17.21 -10.43
CA LYS A 49 -20.48 16.43 -11.44
C LYS A 49 -21.61 15.60 -10.81
N HIS A 50 -21.47 15.23 -9.53
CA HIS A 50 -22.38 14.35 -8.80
C HIS A 50 -22.94 15.03 -7.53
N PRO A 51 -23.80 16.06 -7.68
CA PRO A 51 -24.40 16.78 -6.56
C PRO A 51 -25.24 15.88 -5.64
N GLU A 52 -25.70 14.73 -6.12
CA GLU A 52 -26.38 13.70 -5.34
C GLU A 52 -25.51 13.14 -4.20
N TYR A 53 -24.19 13.04 -4.38
CA TYR A 53 -23.28 12.58 -3.32
C TYR A 53 -23.20 13.58 -2.17
N ILE A 54 -23.22 14.88 -2.48
CA ILE A 54 -23.27 15.96 -1.48
C ILE A 54 -24.60 15.90 -0.72
N LYS A 55 -25.72 15.79 -1.45
CA LYS A 55 -27.06 15.71 -0.84
C LYS A 55 -27.21 14.51 0.10
N ALA A 56 -26.61 13.38 -0.26
CA ALA A 56 -26.61 12.16 0.56
C ALA A 56 -25.61 12.19 1.72
N LYS A 57 -24.86 13.29 1.91
CA LYS A 57 -23.77 13.43 2.89
C LYS A 57 -22.74 12.31 2.78
N LEU A 58 -22.48 11.87 1.55
CA LEU A 58 -21.70 10.66 1.28
C LEU A 58 -20.26 10.78 1.78
N ILE A 59 -19.67 11.97 1.62
CA ILE A 59 -18.32 12.24 2.12
C ILE A 59 -18.26 12.18 3.64
N GLN A 60 -19.24 12.75 4.35
CA GLN A 60 -19.30 12.64 5.82
C GLN A 60 -19.41 11.18 6.28
N ARG A 61 -20.12 10.34 5.52
CA ARG A 61 -20.24 8.90 5.83
C ARG A 61 -18.92 8.17 5.60
N ILE A 62 -18.21 8.47 4.50
CA ILE A 62 -16.96 7.79 4.14
C ILE A 62 -15.81 8.15 5.09
N VAL A 63 -15.75 9.38 5.62
CA VAL A 63 -14.67 9.81 6.53
C VAL A 63 -14.87 9.32 7.97
N GLU A 64 -16.05 8.85 8.33
CA GLU A 64 -16.33 8.25 9.64
C GLU A 64 -16.19 6.72 9.53
N PRO A 65 -15.29 6.06 10.28
CA PRO A 65 -15.20 4.60 10.25
C PRO A 65 -16.52 3.96 10.64
N GLU A 66 -16.98 2.95 9.89
CA GLU A 66 -18.16 2.15 10.25
C GLU A 66 -18.02 1.56 11.66
N ARG A 67 -16.81 1.13 12.06
CA ARG A 67 -16.53 0.68 13.41
C ARG A 67 -15.06 0.86 13.80
N THR A 68 -14.82 1.26 15.05
CA THR A 68 -13.47 1.30 15.66
C THR A 68 -13.46 0.52 16.96
N ILE A 69 -12.54 -0.44 17.06
CA ILE A 69 -12.38 -1.33 18.21
C ILE A 69 -11.02 -1.06 18.85
N MET A 70 -11.02 -0.77 20.14
CA MET A 70 -9.82 -0.52 20.94
C MET A 70 -9.85 -1.43 22.16
N PHE A 71 -8.76 -2.15 22.40
CA PHE A 71 -8.71 -3.17 23.44
C PHE A 71 -7.35 -3.30 24.11
N ARG A 72 -7.34 -3.86 25.33
CA ARG A 72 -6.13 -4.15 26.10
C ARG A 72 -5.57 -5.51 25.68
N VAL A 73 -4.25 -5.61 25.56
CA VAL A 73 -3.53 -6.83 25.21
C VAL A 73 -2.52 -7.16 26.31
N PRO A 74 -2.91 -7.93 27.35
CA PRO A 74 -2.00 -8.35 28.41
C PRO A 74 -1.20 -9.59 27.99
N TRP A 75 0.10 -9.64 28.26
CA TRP A 75 0.94 -10.80 27.97
C TRP A 75 2.11 -10.89 28.94
N GLN A 76 2.83 -12.02 28.95
CA GLN A 76 3.95 -12.26 29.84
C GLN A 76 5.24 -12.47 29.02
N ASP A 77 6.34 -11.86 29.45
CA ASP A 77 7.64 -12.02 28.78
C ASP A 77 8.36 -13.32 29.22
N ASP A 78 9.54 -13.59 28.66
CA ASP A 78 10.29 -14.81 29.00
C ASP A 78 10.83 -14.83 30.44
N LYS A 79 10.83 -13.68 31.14
CA LYS A 79 11.23 -13.56 32.55
C LYS A 79 10.04 -13.71 33.50
N GLY A 80 8.82 -13.81 32.97
CA GLY A 80 7.61 -13.88 33.78
C GLY A 80 7.01 -12.50 34.11
N GLU A 81 7.52 -11.41 33.54
CA GLU A 81 6.99 -10.07 33.80
C GLU A 81 5.73 -9.82 32.98
N TYR A 82 4.77 -9.11 33.59
CA TYR A 82 3.51 -8.75 32.94
C TYR A 82 3.65 -7.46 32.14
N HIS A 83 3.25 -7.53 30.87
CA HIS A 83 3.24 -6.41 29.94
C HIS A 83 1.82 -6.12 29.48
N ILE A 84 1.53 -4.84 29.21
CA ILE A 84 0.23 -4.38 28.73
C ILE A 84 0.44 -3.48 27.54
N ASN A 85 -0.13 -3.88 26.40
CA ASN A 85 -0.15 -3.10 25.18
C ASN A 85 -1.59 -2.76 24.80
N ARG A 86 -1.74 -1.81 23.87
CA ARG A 86 -3.03 -1.44 23.30
C ARG A 86 -3.18 -2.05 21.91
N GLY A 87 -4.30 -2.72 21.67
CA GLY A 87 -4.70 -3.27 20.39
C GLY A 87 -5.80 -2.43 19.75
N TYR A 88 -5.83 -2.44 18.42
CA TYR A 88 -6.74 -1.65 17.60
C TYR A 88 -7.23 -2.45 16.39
N ARG A 89 -8.49 -2.23 16.02
CA ARG A 89 -9.03 -2.56 14.68
C ARG A 89 -10.02 -1.50 14.23
N VAL A 90 -9.68 -0.81 13.14
CA VAL A 90 -10.51 0.19 12.45
C VAL A 90 -11.08 -0.49 11.20
N GLU A 91 -12.39 -0.70 11.21
CA GLU A 91 -13.19 -1.24 10.12
C GLU A 91 -13.86 -0.05 9.44
N PHE A 92 -13.25 0.44 8.37
CA PHE A 92 -13.55 1.78 7.87
C PHE A 92 -14.75 1.78 6.94
N ASN A 93 -14.76 0.93 5.93
CA ASN A 93 -15.85 0.86 4.96
C ASN A 93 -16.01 -0.55 4.40
N SER A 94 -17.25 -1.06 4.36
CA SER A 94 -17.58 -2.40 3.85
C SER A 94 -18.42 -2.40 2.58
N ALA A 95 -18.63 -1.23 1.95
CA ALA A 95 -19.57 -1.07 0.84
C ALA A 95 -19.28 -1.99 -0.36
N ILE A 96 -18.02 -2.37 -0.59
CA ILE A 96 -17.61 -3.19 -1.74
C ILE A 96 -17.10 -4.57 -1.33
N GLY A 97 -17.30 -4.99 -0.08
CA GLY A 97 -16.90 -6.31 0.43
C GLY A 97 -16.38 -6.27 1.87
N PRO A 98 -15.90 -7.40 2.40
CA PRO A 98 -15.36 -7.48 3.76
C PRO A 98 -14.25 -6.46 4.02
N TYR A 99 -14.14 -5.97 5.25
CA TYR A 99 -13.04 -5.07 5.61
C TYR A 99 -11.70 -5.74 5.31
N LYS A 100 -10.78 -4.99 4.71
CA LYS A 100 -9.48 -5.54 4.33
C LYS A 100 -8.36 -4.57 4.63
N GLY A 101 -7.44 -4.99 5.48
CA GLY A 101 -6.14 -4.34 5.61
C GLY A 101 -5.25 -4.89 6.71
N GLY A 102 -3.98 -4.53 6.64
CA GLY A 102 -2.93 -5.10 7.49
C GLY A 102 -3.04 -4.77 8.98
N LEU A 103 -2.31 -5.54 9.79
CA LEU A 103 -2.03 -5.32 11.20
C LEU A 103 -0.60 -4.80 11.34
N ARG A 104 -0.39 -3.70 12.06
CA ARG A 104 0.93 -3.12 12.33
C ARG A 104 1.32 -3.25 13.80
N PHE A 105 2.47 -3.83 14.10
CA PHE A 105 3.05 -3.86 15.45
C PHE A 105 4.29 -2.96 15.48
N HIS A 106 4.13 -1.77 16.04
CA HIS A 106 5.21 -0.79 16.13
C HIS A 106 4.94 0.19 17.28
N PRO A 107 5.96 0.62 18.05
CA PRO A 107 5.77 1.49 19.22
C PRO A 107 5.14 2.85 18.92
N SER A 108 5.16 3.30 17.65
CA SER A 108 4.50 4.55 17.25
C SER A 108 3.00 4.40 16.99
N VAL A 109 2.45 3.18 16.94
CA VAL A 109 1.05 2.95 16.55
C VAL A 109 0.11 3.65 17.52
N ASN A 110 -0.81 4.43 16.97
CA ASN A 110 -1.91 5.08 17.68
C ASN A 110 -3.16 5.09 16.78
N LEU A 111 -4.29 5.58 17.30
CA LEU A 111 -5.56 5.58 16.56
C LEU A 111 -5.48 6.44 15.28
N SER A 112 -4.85 7.62 15.34
CA SER A 112 -4.71 8.51 14.19
C SER A 112 -4.02 7.83 13.02
N ILE A 113 -2.88 7.16 13.28
CA ILE A 113 -2.13 6.43 12.25
C ILE A 113 -2.97 5.31 11.65
N LEU A 114 -3.74 4.58 12.46
CA LEU A 114 -4.55 3.47 11.96
C LEU A 114 -5.79 3.95 11.18
N LYS A 115 -6.40 5.08 11.56
CA LYS A 115 -7.46 5.71 10.78
C LYS A 115 -6.93 6.26 9.46
N PHE A 116 -5.80 6.94 9.47
CA PHE A 116 -5.08 7.35 8.26
C PHE A 116 -4.91 6.17 7.30
N LEU A 117 -4.26 5.10 7.76
CA LEU A 117 -3.96 3.94 6.93
C LEU A 117 -5.24 3.21 6.49
N GLY A 118 -6.25 3.14 7.35
CA GLY A 118 -7.53 2.50 7.05
C GLY A 118 -8.35 3.26 6.02
N PHE A 119 -8.34 4.60 6.08
CA PHE A 119 -9.01 5.48 5.13
C PHE A 119 -8.42 5.34 3.72
N GLU A 120 -7.10 5.44 3.58
CA GLU A 120 -6.40 5.19 2.31
C GLU A 120 -6.65 3.78 1.77
N GLN A 121 -6.80 2.79 2.67
CA GLN A 121 -7.04 1.40 2.29
C GLN A 121 -8.39 1.21 1.58
N ILE A 122 -9.41 2.03 1.85
CA ILE A 122 -10.70 1.99 1.15
C ILE A 122 -10.49 2.16 -0.36
N PHE A 123 -9.85 3.26 -0.75
CA PHE A 123 -9.69 3.63 -2.15
C PHE A 123 -8.68 2.74 -2.85
N LYS A 124 -7.59 2.39 -2.16
CA LYS A 124 -6.59 1.44 -2.67
C LYS A 124 -7.23 0.07 -2.98
N ASN A 125 -8.10 -0.44 -2.11
CA ASN A 125 -8.76 -1.72 -2.35
C ASN A 125 -9.81 -1.61 -3.46
N SER A 126 -10.56 -0.52 -3.48
CA SER A 126 -11.53 -0.21 -4.54
C SER A 126 -10.92 -0.28 -5.94
N LEU A 127 -9.74 0.34 -6.12
CA LEU A 127 -9.00 0.35 -7.39
C LEU A 127 -8.69 -1.04 -7.93
N THR A 128 -8.45 -2.03 -7.06
CA THR A 128 -8.12 -3.40 -7.48
C THR A 128 -9.23 -4.10 -8.24
N THR A 129 -10.45 -3.53 -8.25
CA THR A 129 -11.70 -4.10 -8.76
C THR A 129 -12.25 -5.30 -7.99
N LEU A 130 -11.44 -5.93 -7.13
CA LEU A 130 -11.85 -7.04 -6.27
C LEU A 130 -12.84 -6.58 -5.17
N PRO A 131 -13.66 -7.50 -4.62
CA PRO A 131 -14.66 -7.18 -3.60
C PRO A 131 -14.02 -7.08 -2.21
N MET A 132 -13.35 -5.96 -1.93
CA MET A 132 -12.64 -5.73 -0.66
C MET A 132 -12.94 -4.31 -0.15
N GLY A 133 -13.55 -4.22 1.03
CA GLY A 133 -13.69 -2.97 1.79
C GLY A 133 -12.37 -2.47 2.36
N GLY A 134 -12.38 -1.42 3.18
CA GLY A 134 -11.19 -0.82 3.78
C GLY A 134 -11.12 -1.02 5.29
N GLY A 135 -9.94 -1.35 5.82
CA GLY A 135 -9.71 -1.39 7.26
C GLY A 135 -8.23 -1.40 7.62
N LYS A 136 -7.90 -1.26 8.90
CA LYS A 136 -6.54 -1.37 9.42
C LYS A 136 -6.56 -1.75 10.90
N GLY A 137 -5.52 -2.39 11.39
CA GLY A 137 -5.37 -2.63 12.83
C GLY A 137 -3.92 -2.68 13.26
N GLY A 138 -3.70 -3.00 14.51
CA GLY A 138 -2.35 -3.08 15.04
C GLY A 138 -2.26 -2.93 16.55
N SER A 139 -1.04 -2.73 17.02
CA SER A 139 -0.72 -2.51 18.42
C SER A 139 0.56 -1.68 18.56
N ASP A 140 0.67 -0.96 19.67
CA ASP A 140 1.89 -0.29 20.12
C ASP A 140 3.00 -1.26 20.61
N PHE A 141 2.79 -2.58 20.46
CA PHE A 141 3.80 -3.61 20.71
C PHE A 141 5.00 -3.49 19.75
N ASP A 142 6.21 -3.53 20.32
CA ASP A 142 7.46 -3.60 19.54
C ASP A 142 7.99 -5.05 19.48
N PRO A 143 7.90 -5.72 18.32
CA PRO A 143 8.41 -7.08 18.15
C PRO A 143 9.94 -7.14 18.12
N ARG A 144 10.66 -6.02 17.99
CA ARG A 144 12.12 -6.01 17.96
C ARG A 144 12.68 -6.36 19.35
N GLY A 145 13.73 -7.18 19.33
CA GLY A 145 14.37 -7.68 20.54
C GLY A 145 13.51 -8.68 21.34
N LYS A 146 12.35 -9.11 20.82
CA LYS A 146 11.51 -10.13 21.45
C LYS A 146 11.86 -11.52 20.94
N SER A 147 11.75 -12.52 21.80
CA SER A 147 11.88 -13.91 21.41
C SER A 147 10.67 -14.37 20.59
N ASP A 148 10.81 -15.48 19.87
CA ASP A 148 9.69 -16.08 19.15
C ASP A 148 8.54 -16.46 20.10
N ASN A 149 8.85 -16.86 21.34
CA ASN A 149 7.86 -17.22 22.34
C ASN A 149 7.09 -15.99 22.85
N GLU A 150 7.77 -14.87 23.07
CA GLU A 150 7.15 -13.60 23.45
C GLU A 150 6.21 -13.10 22.36
N VAL A 151 6.67 -13.11 21.10
CA VAL A 151 5.84 -12.73 19.95
C VAL A 151 4.65 -13.66 19.80
N MET A 152 4.82 -14.97 20.00
CA MET A 152 3.71 -15.93 19.98
C MET A 152 2.68 -15.64 21.08
N ARG A 153 3.11 -15.44 22.33
CA ARG A 153 2.21 -15.11 23.46
C ARG A 153 1.48 -13.80 23.22
N PHE A 154 2.17 -12.79 22.68
CA PHE A 154 1.55 -11.53 22.30
C PHE A 154 0.48 -11.74 21.21
N CYS A 155 0.80 -12.42 20.11
CA CYS A 155 -0.15 -12.70 19.03
C CYS A 155 -1.37 -13.49 19.52
N GLN A 156 -1.17 -14.45 20.42
CA GLN A 156 -2.26 -15.22 21.01
C GLN A 156 -3.16 -14.33 21.88
N SER A 157 -2.59 -13.47 22.72
CA SER A 157 -3.36 -12.51 23.53
C SER A 157 -4.13 -11.52 22.65
N PHE A 158 -3.47 -10.95 21.64
CA PHE A 158 -4.07 -10.03 20.67
C PHE A 158 -5.26 -10.66 19.94
N MET A 159 -5.09 -11.88 19.43
CA MET A 159 -6.15 -12.59 18.71
C MET A 159 -7.28 -13.07 19.63
N THR A 160 -7.02 -13.24 20.93
CA THR A 160 -8.06 -13.62 21.91
C THR A 160 -9.13 -12.55 22.08
N GLU A 161 -8.83 -11.28 21.77
CA GLU A 161 -9.88 -10.27 21.60
C GLU A 161 -10.31 -10.14 20.13
N LEU A 162 -9.37 -10.02 19.19
CA LEU A 162 -9.69 -9.72 17.80
C LEU A 162 -10.58 -10.77 17.11
N PHE A 163 -10.48 -12.06 17.47
CA PHE A 163 -11.16 -13.15 16.76
C PHE A 163 -12.68 -13.00 16.65
N ARG A 164 -13.33 -12.29 17.59
CA ARG A 164 -14.79 -12.13 17.61
C ARG A 164 -15.29 -11.04 16.67
N HIS A 165 -14.37 -10.20 16.18
CA HIS A 165 -14.66 -9.06 15.30
C HIS A 165 -14.32 -9.37 13.83
N ILE A 166 -13.51 -10.40 13.58
CA ILE A 166 -13.02 -10.76 12.24
C ILE A 166 -13.60 -12.09 11.73
N GLY A 167 -13.56 -12.28 10.41
CA GLY A 167 -14.07 -13.48 9.74
C GLY A 167 -13.95 -13.39 8.22
N PRO A 168 -14.05 -14.53 7.50
CA PRO A 168 -13.82 -14.59 6.06
C PRO A 168 -14.71 -13.63 5.25
N ASP A 169 -15.94 -13.39 5.71
CA ASP A 169 -16.93 -12.51 5.06
C ASP A 169 -17.21 -11.22 5.85
N THR A 170 -16.41 -10.92 6.87
CA THR A 170 -16.57 -9.74 7.73
C THR A 170 -15.35 -8.84 7.65
N ASP A 171 -14.21 -9.33 8.10
CA ASP A 171 -12.94 -8.60 8.14
C ASP A 171 -11.79 -9.58 7.99
N VAL A 172 -10.91 -9.34 7.02
CA VAL A 172 -9.79 -10.21 6.67
C VAL A 172 -8.47 -9.46 6.84
N PRO A 173 -7.84 -9.49 8.04
CA PRO A 173 -6.56 -8.83 8.25
C PRO A 173 -5.39 -9.42 7.44
N ALA A 174 -4.25 -8.74 7.46
CA ALA A 174 -3.01 -9.16 6.79
C ALA A 174 -1.77 -8.70 7.58
N GLY A 175 -0.58 -9.02 7.06
CA GLY A 175 0.67 -8.45 7.58
C GLY A 175 0.86 -6.97 7.21
N ASP A 176 1.66 -6.28 8.02
CA ASP A 176 2.19 -4.92 7.81
C ASP A 176 3.53 -4.81 8.60
N ILE A 177 4.04 -3.61 8.86
CA ILE A 177 5.25 -3.41 9.66
C ILE A 177 5.10 -4.11 11.03
N GLY A 178 6.06 -4.98 11.36
CA GLY A 178 6.05 -5.77 12.60
C GLY A 178 5.15 -7.01 12.59
N VAL A 179 4.42 -7.27 11.50
CA VAL A 179 3.57 -8.47 11.34
C VAL A 179 3.90 -9.15 10.02
N GLY A 180 4.84 -10.09 10.06
CA GLY A 180 5.25 -10.92 8.93
C GLY A 180 4.59 -12.31 8.94
N GLY A 181 5.16 -13.23 8.17
CA GLY A 181 4.65 -14.61 8.08
C GLY A 181 4.65 -15.36 9.42
N ARG A 182 5.61 -15.06 10.31
CA ARG A 182 5.69 -15.60 11.67
C ARG A 182 4.47 -15.18 12.50
N GLU A 183 4.21 -13.88 12.58
CA GLU A 183 3.08 -13.34 13.33
C GLU A 183 1.74 -13.78 12.73
N ILE A 184 1.59 -13.77 11.39
CA ILE A 184 0.38 -14.27 10.73
C ILE A 184 0.15 -15.75 11.04
N GLY A 185 1.20 -16.56 11.13
CA GLY A 185 1.10 -17.95 11.58
C GLY A 185 0.55 -18.08 13.01
N TYR A 186 1.10 -17.33 13.96
CA TYR A 186 0.63 -17.35 15.36
C TYR A 186 -0.80 -16.81 15.51
N LEU A 187 -1.13 -15.71 14.83
CA LEU A 187 -2.46 -15.11 14.80
C LEU A 187 -3.49 -16.09 14.20
N PHE A 188 -3.17 -16.72 13.06
CA PHE A 188 -4.04 -17.70 12.43
C PHE A 188 -4.22 -18.95 13.30
N GLY A 189 -3.15 -19.44 13.91
CA GLY A 189 -3.20 -20.58 14.83
C GLY A 189 -4.13 -20.33 16.01
N GLN A 190 -4.05 -19.15 16.63
CA GLN A 190 -4.93 -18.76 17.72
C GLN A 190 -6.38 -18.56 17.26
N TYR A 191 -6.60 -17.92 16.10
CA TYR A 191 -7.94 -17.78 15.54
C TYR A 191 -8.60 -19.15 15.33
N LYS A 192 -7.89 -20.07 14.67
CA LYS A 192 -8.35 -21.45 14.43
C LYS A 192 -8.71 -22.15 15.74
N ARG A 193 -7.89 -21.98 16.79
CA ARG A 193 -8.15 -22.56 18.11
C ARG A 193 -9.44 -22.02 18.74
N LEU A 194 -9.69 -20.71 18.63
CA LEU A 194 -10.84 -20.04 19.26
C LEU A 194 -12.14 -20.24 18.49
N LYS A 195 -12.11 -20.15 17.16
CA LYS A 195 -13.30 -20.32 16.30
C LYS A 195 -13.59 -21.77 15.93
N ASN A 196 -12.61 -22.67 16.09
CA ASN A 196 -12.71 -24.07 15.69
C ASN A 196 -13.04 -24.25 14.19
N GLU A 197 -12.39 -23.47 13.33
CA GLU A 197 -12.56 -23.55 11.87
C GLU A 197 -11.26 -23.23 11.12
N PHE A 198 -11.15 -23.74 9.89
CA PHE A 198 -10.05 -23.43 8.97
C PHE A 198 -10.60 -22.65 7.77
N THR A 199 -10.47 -21.33 7.81
CA THR A 199 -11.09 -20.40 6.84
C THR A 199 -10.10 -19.33 6.37
N GLY A 200 -10.47 -18.57 5.34
CA GLY A 200 -9.67 -17.49 4.77
C GLY A 200 -9.66 -16.19 5.59
N VAL A 201 -9.60 -16.25 6.93
CA VAL A 201 -9.70 -15.06 7.81
C VAL A 201 -8.47 -14.14 7.76
N LEU A 202 -7.32 -14.65 7.33
CA LEU A 202 -6.09 -13.88 7.20
C LEU A 202 -5.47 -14.12 5.83
N THR A 203 -4.82 -13.10 5.28
CA THR A 203 -3.98 -13.20 4.07
C THR A 203 -2.50 -13.02 4.39
N GLY A 204 -1.62 -13.51 3.53
CA GLY A 204 -0.18 -13.60 3.83
C GLY A 204 0.15 -14.87 4.62
N LYS A 205 -0.69 -15.91 4.46
CA LYS A 205 -0.46 -17.22 5.08
C LYS A 205 0.72 -17.93 4.42
N GLY A 206 1.28 -18.91 5.12
CA GLY A 206 2.30 -19.79 4.55
C GLY A 206 1.70 -20.73 3.49
N ILE A 207 2.50 -21.06 2.47
CA ILE A 207 2.05 -21.84 1.31
C ILE A 207 1.44 -23.19 1.72
N THR A 208 1.98 -23.84 2.74
CA THR A 208 1.52 -25.16 3.21
C THR A 208 0.19 -25.13 3.98
N TRP A 209 -0.37 -23.94 4.26
CA TRP A 209 -1.60 -23.78 5.04
C TRP A 209 -2.50 -22.64 4.51
N GLY A 210 -2.65 -22.55 3.19
CA GLY A 210 -3.63 -21.66 2.54
C GLY A 210 -3.08 -20.31 2.06
N GLY A 211 -1.76 -20.15 2.04
CA GLY A 211 -1.09 -19.01 1.40
C GLY A 211 -1.15 -19.06 -0.12
N SER A 212 -0.97 -17.90 -0.75
CA SER A 212 -0.84 -17.78 -2.22
C SER A 212 0.62 -17.64 -2.64
N LEU A 213 0.97 -18.27 -3.76
CA LEU A 213 2.22 -17.97 -4.47
C LEU A 213 2.24 -16.48 -4.88
N ILE A 214 3.42 -15.96 -5.17
CA ILE A 214 3.68 -14.54 -5.55
C ILE A 214 3.46 -13.52 -4.44
N ARG A 215 2.85 -13.90 -3.31
CA ARG A 215 2.50 -12.94 -2.26
C ARG A 215 3.67 -12.08 -1.74
N PRO A 216 4.91 -12.61 -1.55
CA PRO A 216 6.05 -11.80 -1.10
C PRO A 216 6.50 -10.72 -2.10
N GLU A 217 6.53 -11.04 -3.40
CA GLU A 217 6.97 -10.17 -4.49
C GLU A 217 5.85 -9.32 -5.11
N ALA A 218 4.59 -9.64 -4.82
CA ALA A 218 3.39 -9.08 -5.47
C ALA A 218 3.36 -7.56 -5.55
N THR A 219 3.76 -6.86 -4.48
CA THR A 219 3.80 -5.39 -4.47
C THR A 219 4.82 -4.86 -5.47
N GLY A 220 6.04 -5.42 -5.48
CA GLY A 220 7.09 -5.01 -6.41
C GLY A 220 6.74 -5.35 -7.86
N PHE A 221 6.13 -6.51 -8.09
CA PHE A 221 5.60 -6.89 -9.41
C PHE A 221 4.54 -5.90 -9.87
N GLY A 222 3.60 -5.54 -8.98
CA GLY A 222 2.57 -4.54 -9.26
C GLY A 222 3.14 -3.20 -9.69
N VAL A 223 4.16 -2.70 -8.98
CA VAL A 223 4.85 -1.45 -9.31
C VAL A 223 5.42 -1.52 -10.73
N VAL A 224 6.13 -2.60 -11.05
CA VAL A 224 6.76 -2.75 -12.37
C VAL A 224 5.72 -2.88 -13.49
N TYR A 225 4.64 -3.63 -13.27
CA TYR A 225 3.53 -3.71 -14.23
C TYR A 225 2.85 -2.37 -14.45
N PHE A 226 2.63 -1.59 -13.39
CA PHE A 226 2.05 -0.25 -13.53
C PHE A 226 2.98 0.68 -14.33
N ALA A 227 4.28 0.65 -14.03
CA ALA A 227 5.29 1.40 -14.80
C ALA A 227 5.30 0.98 -16.28
N GLN A 228 5.19 -0.33 -16.55
CA GLN A 228 5.09 -0.86 -17.91
C GLN A 228 3.88 -0.30 -18.65
N GLU A 229 2.70 -0.26 -18.01
CA GLU A 229 1.49 0.33 -18.62
C GLU A 229 1.64 1.84 -18.87
N MET A 230 2.23 2.58 -17.93
CA MET A 230 2.50 4.00 -18.14
C MET A 230 3.44 4.23 -19.32
N LEU A 231 4.50 3.44 -19.48
CA LEU A 231 5.45 3.54 -20.58
C LEU A 231 4.79 3.22 -21.93
N LYS A 232 3.86 2.25 -21.99
CA LYS A 232 3.09 1.95 -23.21
C LYS A 232 2.31 3.15 -23.73
N THR A 233 1.85 4.05 -22.85
CA THR A 233 1.18 5.31 -23.28
C THR A 233 2.09 6.24 -24.09
N ARG A 234 3.41 6.03 -24.01
CA ARG A 234 4.44 6.74 -24.78
C ARG A 234 5.09 5.88 -25.86
N ASN A 235 4.46 4.78 -26.25
CA ASN A 235 4.98 3.83 -27.25
C ASN A 235 6.40 3.35 -26.91
N THR A 236 6.68 3.13 -25.63
CA THR A 236 7.95 2.57 -25.16
C THR A 236 7.70 1.53 -24.08
N ASP A 237 8.75 0.81 -23.69
CA ASP A 237 8.70 -0.25 -22.68
C ASP A 237 9.92 -0.17 -21.74
N LEU A 238 10.02 -1.17 -20.86
CA LEU A 238 11.11 -1.34 -19.91
C LEU A 238 12.38 -1.95 -20.52
N GLN A 239 12.33 -2.47 -21.74
CA GLN A 239 13.45 -3.20 -22.32
C GLN A 239 14.64 -2.26 -22.52
N GLY A 240 15.79 -2.62 -21.95
CA GLY A 240 17.02 -1.82 -22.00
C GLY A 240 17.02 -0.53 -21.16
N LYS A 241 15.89 -0.16 -20.53
CA LYS A 241 15.80 1.02 -19.65
C LYS A 241 16.65 0.83 -18.40
N ARG A 242 17.31 1.89 -17.96
CA ARG A 242 17.99 1.96 -16.66
C ARG A 242 16.99 2.29 -15.56
N VAL A 243 16.97 1.47 -14.50
CA VAL A 243 16.01 1.59 -13.41
C VAL A 243 16.73 1.85 -12.09
N ALA A 244 16.42 2.97 -11.42
CA ALA A 244 16.81 3.19 -10.04
C ALA A 244 15.72 2.63 -9.11
N ILE A 245 16.10 1.78 -8.16
CA ILE A 245 15.24 1.32 -7.08
C ILE A 245 15.85 1.80 -5.76
N SER A 246 15.04 2.35 -4.87
CA SER A 246 15.44 2.57 -3.48
C SER A 246 14.95 1.42 -2.59
N GLY A 247 15.66 1.17 -1.50
CA GLY A 247 15.38 0.04 -0.63
C GLY A 247 15.97 -1.27 -1.17
N PHE A 248 16.01 -2.28 -0.31
CA PHE A 248 16.24 -3.68 -0.69
C PHE A 248 15.23 -4.63 -0.01
N GLY A 249 14.14 -4.09 0.56
CA GLY A 249 13.07 -4.84 1.20
C GLY A 249 12.19 -5.66 0.23
N ASN A 250 11.05 -6.18 0.71
CA ASN A 250 10.12 -6.99 -0.10
C ASN A 250 9.74 -6.33 -1.44
N VAL A 251 9.36 -5.05 -1.39
CA VAL A 251 8.90 -4.32 -2.57
C VAL A 251 10.05 -4.11 -3.55
N ALA A 252 11.19 -3.60 -3.08
CA ALA A 252 12.37 -3.36 -3.90
C ALA A 252 12.92 -4.64 -4.53
N TRP A 253 12.96 -5.75 -3.78
CA TRP A 253 13.36 -7.06 -4.29
C TRP A 253 12.42 -7.57 -5.39
N GLY A 254 11.10 -7.52 -5.17
CA GLY A 254 10.11 -7.91 -6.17
C GLY A 254 10.19 -7.03 -7.43
N ALA A 255 10.39 -5.72 -7.24
CA ALA A 255 10.56 -4.77 -8.34
C ALA A 255 11.84 -5.07 -9.13
N ALA A 256 12.97 -5.28 -8.46
CA ALA A 256 14.23 -5.63 -9.12
C ALA A 256 14.10 -6.92 -9.93
N LEU A 257 13.47 -7.96 -9.36
CA LEU A 257 13.22 -9.23 -10.02
C LEU A 257 12.37 -9.04 -11.29
N LYS A 258 11.21 -8.38 -11.18
CA LYS A 258 10.32 -8.21 -12.33
C LYS A 258 10.89 -7.27 -13.39
N SER A 259 11.56 -6.19 -13.00
CA SER A 259 12.24 -5.28 -13.92
C SER A 259 13.31 -6.03 -14.73
N SER A 260 14.12 -6.86 -14.08
CA SER A 260 15.11 -7.70 -14.77
C SER A 260 14.46 -8.73 -15.71
N GLN A 261 13.35 -9.36 -15.31
CA GLN A 261 12.61 -10.30 -16.16
C GLN A 261 12.05 -9.64 -17.43
N LEU A 262 11.70 -8.36 -17.36
CA LEU A 262 11.22 -7.56 -18.48
C LEU A 262 12.35 -6.89 -19.28
N GLY A 263 13.61 -7.27 -19.04
CA GLY A 263 14.76 -6.79 -19.81
C GLY A 263 15.26 -5.40 -19.42
N ALA A 264 14.80 -4.83 -18.30
CA ALA A 264 15.34 -3.59 -17.77
C ALA A 264 16.66 -3.83 -17.03
N LYS A 265 17.50 -2.80 -16.98
CA LYS A 265 18.76 -2.82 -16.24
C LYS A 265 18.60 -2.09 -14.91
N VAL A 266 18.41 -2.84 -13.84
CA VAL A 266 18.30 -2.29 -12.48
C VAL A 266 19.68 -1.84 -12.01
N ILE A 267 19.86 -0.55 -11.79
CA ILE A 267 21.16 0.07 -11.50
C ILE A 267 21.39 0.25 -10.01
N THR A 268 20.33 0.52 -9.24
CA THR A 268 20.47 0.84 -7.82
C THR A 268 19.56 0.00 -6.94
N ILE A 269 20.04 -0.24 -5.72
CA ILE A 269 19.26 -0.53 -4.51
C ILE A 269 19.83 0.32 -3.39
N SER A 270 19.08 0.56 -2.32
CA SER A 270 19.58 1.32 -1.16
C SER A 270 19.14 0.75 0.17
N GLY A 271 19.91 1.07 1.22
CA GLY A 271 19.59 0.80 2.61
C GLY A 271 19.69 2.10 3.43
N PRO A 272 19.34 2.06 4.72
CA PRO A 272 19.60 3.16 5.64
C PRO A 272 21.06 3.67 5.64
N ASP A 273 22.01 2.79 5.35
CA ASP A 273 23.46 3.07 5.31
C ASP A 273 23.94 3.73 4.00
N GLY A 274 23.18 3.64 2.91
CA GLY A 274 23.53 4.28 1.64
C GLY A 274 23.01 3.56 0.40
N THR A 275 23.53 3.95 -0.77
CA THR A 275 23.11 3.42 -2.07
C THR A 275 24.18 2.54 -2.69
N ILE A 276 23.73 1.43 -3.29
CA ILE A 276 24.51 0.60 -4.20
C ILE A 276 24.26 1.07 -5.63
N VAL A 277 25.32 1.21 -6.41
CA VAL A 277 25.25 1.40 -7.86
C VAL A 277 25.99 0.25 -8.53
N ASP A 278 25.25 -0.53 -9.31
CA ASP A 278 25.77 -1.67 -10.06
C ASP A 278 25.51 -1.46 -11.56
N GLU A 279 26.56 -1.02 -12.25
CA GLU A 279 26.50 -0.75 -13.69
C GLU A 279 26.43 -2.03 -14.54
N ASP A 280 26.54 -3.23 -13.98
CA ASP A 280 26.30 -4.48 -14.72
C ASP A 280 24.80 -4.84 -14.71
N GLY A 281 24.05 -4.26 -13.78
CA GLY A 281 22.64 -4.57 -13.53
C GLY A 281 22.46 -5.62 -12.43
N ILE A 282 21.35 -5.49 -11.68
CA ILE A 282 20.95 -6.41 -10.61
C ILE A 282 20.03 -7.49 -11.18
N LYS A 283 20.58 -8.69 -11.42
CA LYS A 283 19.88 -9.86 -11.98
C LYS A 283 20.43 -11.18 -11.42
N ASP A 284 19.71 -12.28 -11.62
CA ASP A 284 20.16 -13.64 -11.30
C ASP A 284 20.64 -13.77 -9.83
N GLU A 285 21.89 -14.21 -9.61
CA GLU A 285 22.47 -14.38 -8.28
C GLU A 285 22.43 -13.11 -7.40
N LYS A 286 22.41 -11.92 -8.02
CA LYS A 286 22.32 -10.64 -7.31
C LYS A 286 20.93 -10.44 -6.70
N ILE A 287 19.88 -10.94 -7.36
CA ILE A 287 18.50 -10.93 -6.85
C ILE A 287 18.36 -11.91 -5.69
N ASP A 288 18.97 -13.10 -5.79
CA ASP A 288 18.97 -14.08 -4.69
C ASP A 288 19.75 -13.55 -3.47
N PHE A 289 20.83 -12.79 -3.71
CA PHE A 289 21.59 -12.17 -2.63
C PHE A 289 20.79 -11.11 -1.87
N MET A 290 19.90 -10.36 -2.54
CA MET A 290 19.01 -9.42 -1.84
C MET A 290 18.14 -10.13 -0.79
N LEU A 291 17.68 -11.37 -1.04
CA LEU A 291 16.94 -12.15 -0.04
C LEU A 291 17.81 -12.47 1.18
N LYS A 292 19.10 -12.78 0.98
CA LYS A 292 20.04 -13.02 2.08
C LYS A 292 20.29 -11.75 2.89
N MET A 293 20.47 -10.61 2.23
CA MET A 293 20.62 -9.31 2.89
C MET A 293 19.40 -9.01 3.77
N ARG A 294 18.19 -9.21 3.25
CA ARG A 294 16.95 -9.03 4.00
C ARG A 294 16.82 -9.98 5.19
N ALA A 295 17.14 -11.26 4.98
CA ALA A 295 17.08 -12.27 6.04
C ALA A 295 18.12 -12.04 7.16
N SER A 296 19.17 -11.27 6.89
CA SER A 296 20.20 -10.94 7.88
C SER A 296 19.69 -10.04 9.02
N GLY A 297 18.63 -9.25 8.78
CA GLY A 297 18.07 -8.30 9.75
C GLY A 297 19.00 -7.14 10.14
N LYS A 298 20.09 -6.91 9.40
CA LYS A 298 21.08 -5.87 9.70
C LYS A 298 20.78 -4.50 9.09
N ASP A 299 19.87 -4.46 8.11
CA ASP A 299 19.52 -3.23 7.38
C ASP A 299 20.72 -2.51 6.71
N GLU A 300 21.69 -3.27 6.19
CA GLU A 300 22.90 -2.72 5.53
C GLU A 300 22.95 -3.10 4.04
N ALA A 301 22.92 -2.09 3.16
CA ALA A 301 23.12 -2.28 1.73
C ALA A 301 24.59 -2.55 1.38
N ARG A 302 25.55 -2.10 2.19
CA ARG A 302 26.99 -2.29 1.96
C ARG A 302 27.39 -3.75 1.71
N GLN A 303 26.69 -4.70 2.34
CA GLN A 303 26.92 -6.14 2.19
C GLN A 303 26.88 -6.58 0.72
N TYR A 304 26.11 -5.88 -0.12
CA TYR A 304 26.07 -6.12 -1.55
C TYR A 304 27.41 -5.85 -2.24
N ALA A 305 28.02 -4.68 -1.99
CA ALA A 305 29.32 -4.33 -2.57
C ALA A 305 30.47 -5.17 -1.98
N ASP A 306 30.30 -5.69 -0.76
CA ASP A 306 31.25 -6.63 -0.18
C ASP A 306 31.27 -7.96 -0.94
N LYS A 307 30.11 -8.41 -1.44
CA LYS A 307 29.97 -9.63 -2.24
C LYS A 307 30.28 -9.42 -3.74
N PHE A 308 29.75 -8.36 -4.35
CA PHE A 308 29.86 -8.08 -5.78
C PHE A 308 30.79 -6.89 -6.01
N LYS A 309 32.05 -7.17 -6.34
CA LYS A 309 33.11 -6.14 -6.46
C LYS A 309 32.94 -5.18 -7.63
N SER A 310 32.07 -5.50 -8.60
CA SER A 310 31.72 -4.55 -9.67
C SER A 310 30.75 -3.45 -9.20
N ALA A 311 30.06 -3.66 -8.09
CA ALA A 311 29.16 -2.67 -7.51
C ALA A 311 29.90 -1.66 -6.62
N LYS A 312 29.44 -0.41 -6.63
CA LYS A 312 29.98 0.67 -5.80
C LYS A 312 28.98 1.04 -4.72
N PHE A 313 29.46 1.21 -3.49
CA PHE A 313 28.66 1.69 -2.35
C PHE A 313 28.92 3.18 -2.09
N PHE A 314 27.84 3.95 -1.99
CA PHE A 314 27.84 5.38 -1.69
C PHE A 314 27.15 5.61 -0.34
N ALA A 315 27.96 5.73 0.71
CA ALA A 315 27.48 5.88 2.08
C ALA A 315 26.63 7.15 2.26
N GLY A 316 25.48 7.02 2.93
CA GLY A 316 24.56 8.12 3.23
C GLY A 316 23.94 8.82 2.02
N LYS A 317 24.12 8.28 0.80
CA LYS A 317 23.55 8.85 -0.43
C LYS A 317 22.25 8.14 -0.81
N LYS A 318 21.31 8.90 -1.35
CA LYS A 318 20.10 8.41 -2.03
C LYS A 318 20.42 8.05 -3.49
N PRO A 319 19.60 7.20 -4.16
CA PRO A 319 19.87 6.76 -5.52
C PRO A 319 19.53 7.79 -6.62
N TRP A 320 18.89 8.92 -6.27
CA TRP A 320 18.25 9.83 -7.20
C TRP A 320 19.20 10.68 -8.07
N SER A 321 20.48 10.74 -7.73
CA SER A 321 21.51 11.39 -8.55
C SER A 321 22.06 10.50 -9.67
N VAL A 322 21.69 9.21 -9.70
CA VAL A 322 22.15 8.27 -10.73
C VAL A 322 21.33 8.47 -12.00
N LYS A 323 22.01 8.56 -13.15
CA LYS A 323 21.34 8.70 -14.45
C LYS A 323 20.54 7.45 -14.81
N VAL A 324 19.22 7.55 -14.81
CA VAL A 324 18.27 6.47 -15.09
C VAL A 324 17.07 6.98 -15.89
N ASP A 325 16.37 6.06 -16.55
CA ASP A 325 15.14 6.35 -17.29
C ASP A 325 13.89 6.20 -16.41
N VAL A 326 13.94 5.28 -15.44
CA VAL A 326 12.83 4.95 -14.55
C VAL A 326 13.30 4.97 -13.09
N ALA A 327 12.51 5.56 -12.19
CA ALA A 327 12.76 5.54 -10.74
C ALA A 327 11.60 4.89 -9.98
N LEU A 328 11.91 3.92 -9.12
CA LEU A 328 10.96 3.18 -8.31
C LEU A 328 11.27 3.40 -6.81
N PRO A 329 10.71 4.43 -6.17
CA PRO A 329 10.92 4.66 -4.74
C PRO A 329 10.15 3.64 -3.89
N CYS A 330 10.89 2.72 -3.25
CA CYS A 330 10.35 1.54 -2.58
C CYS A 330 10.85 1.38 -1.12
N ALA A 331 11.41 2.42 -0.49
CA ALA A 331 11.97 2.31 0.85
C ALA A 331 11.03 2.83 1.95
N THR A 332 10.82 4.14 2.02
CA THR A 332 10.09 4.80 3.11
C THR A 332 9.27 5.98 2.61
N GLN A 333 8.35 6.46 3.44
CA GLN A 333 7.63 7.72 3.22
C GLN A 333 8.61 8.91 3.11
N ASN A 334 8.28 9.90 2.29
CA ASN A 334 9.05 11.15 2.07
C ASN A 334 10.55 10.92 1.74
N GLU A 335 10.90 9.82 1.08
CA GLU A 335 12.29 9.53 0.69
C GLU A 335 12.78 10.32 -0.52
N LEU A 336 11.88 10.90 -1.33
CA LEU A 336 12.18 11.65 -2.55
C LEU A 336 11.56 13.04 -2.44
N ASN A 337 12.42 14.07 -2.32
CA ASN A 337 12.00 15.47 -2.15
C ASN A 337 12.12 16.28 -3.45
N GLU A 338 11.82 17.58 -3.41
CA GLU A 338 11.87 18.48 -4.56
C GLU A 338 13.25 18.50 -5.26
N GLU A 339 14.34 18.51 -4.49
CA GLU A 339 15.71 18.54 -5.02
C GLU A 339 16.06 17.24 -5.73
N ASP A 340 15.71 16.11 -5.12
CA ASP A 340 15.85 14.77 -5.69
C ASP A 340 15.07 14.66 -7.02
N ALA A 341 13.85 15.19 -7.06
CA ALA A 341 13.00 15.20 -8.26
C ALA A 341 13.60 16.04 -9.40
N LYS A 342 14.12 17.24 -9.08
CA LYS A 342 14.79 18.11 -10.06
C LYS A 342 16.02 17.43 -10.66
N GLU A 343 16.80 16.73 -9.82
CA GLU A 343 17.99 16.01 -10.28
C GLU A 343 17.61 14.81 -11.17
N LEU A 344 16.57 14.05 -10.84
CA LEU A 344 16.05 12.98 -11.69
C LEU A 344 15.58 13.49 -13.06
N VAL A 345 14.80 14.57 -13.09
CA VAL A 345 14.32 15.21 -14.32
C VAL A 345 15.50 15.67 -15.18
N LYS A 346 16.47 16.36 -14.58
CA LYS A 346 17.69 16.83 -15.25
C LYS A 346 18.50 15.68 -15.85
N ASN A 347 18.51 14.53 -15.18
CA ASN A 347 19.20 13.32 -15.65
C ASN A 347 18.43 12.52 -16.72
N GLY A 348 17.22 12.97 -17.10
CA GLY A 348 16.44 12.37 -18.17
C GLY A 348 15.47 11.27 -17.71
N CYS A 349 15.12 11.22 -16.42
CA CYS A 349 14.10 10.30 -15.93
C CYS A 349 12.75 10.61 -16.59
N ILE A 350 12.11 9.59 -17.17
CA ILE A 350 10.83 9.71 -17.89
C ILE A 350 9.65 9.11 -17.13
N CYS A 351 9.91 8.28 -16.12
CA CYS A 351 8.89 7.55 -15.38
C CYS A 351 9.27 7.36 -13.91
N VAL A 352 8.37 7.75 -13.00
CA VAL A 352 8.49 7.58 -11.56
C VAL A 352 7.27 6.83 -11.07
N THR A 353 7.49 5.71 -10.38
CA THR A 353 6.39 4.81 -9.95
C THR A 353 6.56 4.44 -8.50
N GLU A 354 5.70 4.97 -7.64
CA GLU A 354 5.82 4.77 -6.19
C GLU A 354 5.60 3.31 -5.78
N GLY A 355 6.55 2.72 -5.07
CA GLY A 355 6.44 1.39 -4.47
C GLY A 355 6.18 1.42 -2.96
N ALA A 356 6.71 2.41 -2.24
CA ALA A 356 6.38 2.66 -0.84
C ALA A 356 5.04 3.41 -0.72
N ASN A 357 4.57 3.64 0.51
CA ASN A 357 3.41 4.50 0.76
C ASN A 357 3.90 5.95 0.94
N MET A 358 3.46 6.84 0.05
CA MET A 358 3.84 8.26 0.00
C MET A 358 5.37 8.53 0.03
N PRO A 359 6.18 7.89 -0.82
CA PRO A 359 7.62 8.17 -0.86
C PRO A 359 7.98 9.56 -1.39
N CYS A 360 7.19 10.13 -2.30
CA CYS A 360 7.46 11.47 -2.84
C CYS A 360 6.78 12.55 -2.00
N THR A 361 7.47 13.65 -1.73
CA THR A 361 6.83 14.83 -1.14
C THR A 361 5.92 15.53 -2.16
N PRO A 362 4.92 16.32 -1.73
CA PRO A 362 4.07 17.10 -2.63
C PRO A 362 4.85 17.94 -3.64
N GLU A 363 5.93 18.58 -3.20
CA GLU A 363 6.81 19.40 -4.03
C GLU A 363 7.54 18.57 -5.10
N ALA A 364 7.94 17.33 -4.77
CA ALA A 364 8.52 16.40 -5.73
C ALA A 364 7.51 16.00 -6.82
N MET A 365 6.25 15.75 -6.43
CA MET A 365 5.18 15.42 -7.36
C MET A 365 4.91 16.57 -8.35
N GLU A 366 4.90 17.81 -7.87
CA GLU A 366 4.74 19.01 -8.72
C GLU A 366 5.87 19.15 -9.74
N VAL A 367 7.12 18.84 -9.35
CA VAL A 367 8.26 18.82 -10.29
C VAL A 367 8.03 17.80 -11.40
N PHE A 368 7.62 16.58 -11.07
CA PHE A 368 7.34 15.54 -12.06
C PHE A 368 6.18 15.91 -12.98
N HIS A 369 5.11 16.47 -12.43
CA HIS A 369 3.95 16.90 -13.20
C HIS A 369 4.32 18.02 -14.18
N SER A 370 5.02 19.04 -13.71
CA SER A 370 5.49 20.18 -14.51
C SER A 370 6.45 19.76 -15.63
N ALA A 371 7.34 18.81 -15.33
CA ALA A 371 8.28 18.24 -16.30
C ALA A 371 7.65 17.21 -17.25
N LYS A 372 6.35 16.90 -17.10
CA LYS A 372 5.64 15.85 -17.84
C LYS A 372 6.35 14.50 -17.73
N VAL A 373 6.88 14.17 -16.55
CA VAL A 373 7.33 12.82 -16.21
C VAL A 373 6.10 11.95 -15.94
N LEU A 374 6.09 10.69 -16.39
CA LEU A 374 5.03 9.75 -16.01
C LEU A 374 5.13 9.51 -14.51
N PHE A 375 4.11 9.87 -13.76
CA PHE A 375 4.11 9.73 -12.30
C PHE A 375 2.87 8.97 -11.85
N SER A 376 3.06 7.91 -11.06
CA SER A 376 1.95 7.16 -10.45
C SER A 376 1.99 7.21 -8.93
N PRO A 377 0.85 7.45 -8.26
CA PRO A 377 0.77 7.40 -6.80
C PRO A 377 0.81 5.95 -6.28
N GLY A 378 1.37 5.76 -5.08
CA GLY A 378 1.52 4.46 -4.46
C GLY A 378 0.19 3.71 -4.31
N LYS A 379 -0.90 4.42 -4.00
CA LYS A 379 -2.26 3.83 -3.90
C LYS A 379 -2.68 3.03 -5.13
N ALA A 380 -2.18 3.38 -6.32
CA ALA A 380 -2.41 2.65 -7.55
C ALA A 380 -1.27 1.66 -7.84
N SER A 381 -0.02 2.12 -7.90
CA SER A 381 1.11 1.30 -8.37
C SER A 381 1.50 0.18 -7.42
N ASN A 382 1.40 0.38 -6.10
CA ASN A 382 1.75 -0.62 -5.09
C ASN A 382 0.55 -1.49 -4.66
N ALA A 383 -0.58 -1.39 -5.36
CA ALA A 383 -1.79 -2.17 -5.07
C ALA A 383 -1.64 -3.68 -5.35
N GLY A 384 -0.59 -4.11 -6.05
CA GLY A 384 -0.34 -5.52 -6.36
C GLY A 384 -0.31 -6.44 -5.14
N GLY A 385 0.19 -5.95 -4.00
CA GLY A 385 0.18 -6.70 -2.75
C GLY A 385 -1.21 -6.97 -2.20
N VAL A 386 -2.13 -5.99 -2.29
CA VAL A 386 -3.51 -6.19 -1.85
C VAL A 386 -4.35 -6.92 -2.89
N ALA A 387 -4.09 -6.71 -4.18
CA ALA A 387 -4.66 -7.52 -5.27
C ALA A 387 -4.37 -9.02 -5.04
N THR A 388 -3.10 -9.38 -4.80
CA THR A 388 -2.72 -10.77 -4.52
C THR A 388 -3.28 -11.28 -3.19
N SER A 389 -3.56 -10.39 -2.24
CA SER A 389 -4.30 -10.78 -1.02
C SER A 389 -5.75 -11.15 -1.32
N GLY A 390 -6.42 -10.41 -2.22
CA GLY A 390 -7.74 -10.77 -2.71
C GLY A 390 -7.73 -12.09 -3.53
N LEU A 391 -6.69 -12.32 -4.34
CA LEU A 391 -6.51 -13.62 -5.02
C LEU A 391 -6.28 -14.76 -4.02
N GLU A 392 -5.56 -14.52 -2.93
CA GLU A 392 -5.43 -15.49 -1.83
C GLU A 392 -6.80 -15.77 -1.20
N MET A 393 -7.64 -14.76 -0.97
CA MET A 393 -9.01 -14.96 -0.47
C MET A 393 -9.82 -15.82 -1.44
N THR A 394 -9.79 -15.53 -2.74
CA THR A 394 -10.46 -16.35 -3.76
C THR A 394 -10.01 -17.81 -3.71
N GLN A 395 -8.70 -18.07 -3.71
CA GLN A 395 -8.13 -19.41 -3.61
C GLN A 395 -8.59 -20.16 -2.35
N ASN A 396 -8.65 -19.45 -1.21
CA ASN A 396 -9.15 -20.03 0.05
C ASN A 396 -10.66 -20.35 -0.03
N SER A 397 -11.47 -19.49 -0.63
CA SER A 397 -12.92 -19.71 -0.80
C SER A 397 -13.23 -20.89 -1.72
N ILE A 398 -12.48 -21.05 -2.82
CA ILE A 398 -12.64 -22.18 -3.75
C ILE A 398 -11.87 -23.43 -3.31
N ARG A 399 -11.05 -23.33 -2.25
CA ARG A 399 -10.19 -24.40 -1.72
C ARG A 399 -9.22 -25.00 -2.75
N MET A 400 -8.74 -24.16 -3.68
CA MET A 400 -7.77 -24.54 -4.70
C MET A 400 -6.62 -23.55 -4.72
N SER A 401 -5.41 -24.07 -4.84
CA SER A 401 -4.20 -23.26 -5.07
C SER A 401 -3.96 -23.12 -6.56
N TRP A 402 -3.54 -21.92 -6.96
CA TRP A 402 -3.11 -21.65 -8.34
C TRP A 402 -1.60 -21.78 -8.49
N SER A 403 -1.15 -22.05 -9.72
CA SER A 403 0.27 -22.01 -10.06
C SER A 403 0.81 -20.58 -9.94
N ARG A 404 2.14 -20.45 -9.90
CA ARG A 404 2.81 -19.15 -9.89
C ARG A 404 2.40 -18.32 -11.11
N GLU A 405 2.36 -18.95 -12.28
CA GLU A 405 2.05 -18.33 -13.57
C GLU A 405 0.60 -17.83 -13.61
N GLU A 406 -0.33 -18.61 -13.06
CA GLU A 406 -1.74 -18.22 -12.95
C GLU A 406 -1.92 -17.01 -12.05
N VAL A 407 -1.30 -17.00 -10.86
CA VAL A 407 -1.35 -15.84 -9.95
C VAL A 407 -0.71 -14.62 -10.60
N ASP A 408 0.42 -14.76 -11.30
CA ASP A 408 1.12 -13.64 -11.95
C ASP A 408 0.24 -13.03 -13.05
N ARG A 409 -0.41 -13.88 -13.86
CA ARG A 409 -1.32 -13.45 -14.91
C ARG A 409 -2.53 -12.70 -14.34
N HIS A 410 -3.13 -13.19 -13.26
CA HIS A 410 -4.23 -12.48 -12.59
C HIS A 410 -3.77 -11.15 -12.01
N LEU A 411 -2.62 -11.12 -11.34
CA LEU A 411 -2.02 -9.90 -10.81
C LEU A 411 -1.79 -8.86 -11.93
N HIS A 412 -1.15 -9.26 -13.02
CA HIS A 412 -0.85 -8.37 -14.14
C HIS A 412 -2.14 -7.78 -14.74
N ASN A 413 -3.17 -8.60 -14.98
CA ASN A 413 -4.46 -8.14 -15.47
C ASN A 413 -5.12 -7.12 -14.51
N ILE A 414 -5.03 -7.34 -13.20
CA ILE A 414 -5.53 -6.38 -12.22
C ILE A 414 -4.76 -5.06 -12.31
N MET A 415 -3.43 -5.07 -12.45
CA MET A 415 -2.65 -3.85 -12.60
C MET A 415 -2.99 -3.07 -13.88
N ILE A 416 -3.24 -3.76 -14.99
CA ILE A 416 -3.74 -3.14 -16.23
C ILE A 416 -5.09 -2.44 -15.97
N ASN A 417 -6.01 -3.10 -15.28
CA ASN A 417 -7.33 -2.54 -14.97
C ASN A 417 -7.25 -1.32 -14.03
N ILE A 418 -6.35 -1.35 -13.03
CA ILE A 418 -6.09 -0.19 -12.16
C ILE A 418 -5.58 0.97 -13.01
N HIS A 419 -4.57 0.73 -13.85
CA HIS A 419 -3.99 1.74 -14.73
C HIS A 419 -5.05 2.39 -15.63
N ASN A 420 -5.83 1.57 -16.33
CA ASN A 420 -6.88 2.04 -17.23
C ASN A 420 -7.97 2.83 -16.49
N SER A 421 -8.35 2.40 -15.29
CA SER A 421 -9.33 3.13 -14.46
C SER A 421 -8.81 4.51 -14.06
N CYS A 422 -7.53 4.61 -13.68
CA CYS A 422 -6.91 5.89 -13.35
C CYS A 422 -6.91 6.84 -14.55
N LEU A 423 -6.47 6.37 -15.73
CA LEU A 423 -6.45 7.20 -16.94
C LEU A 423 -7.85 7.64 -17.36
N LYS A 424 -8.82 6.72 -17.36
CA LYS A 424 -10.20 7.02 -17.74
C LYS A 424 -10.80 8.08 -16.82
N ALA A 425 -10.67 7.90 -15.50
CA ALA A 425 -11.18 8.88 -14.54
C ALA A 425 -10.47 10.23 -14.68
N ALA A 426 -9.14 10.23 -14.82
CA ALA A 426 -8.40 11.48 -15.02
C ALA A 426 -8.88 12.24 -16.27
N GLU A 427 -9.11 11.55 -17.40
CA GLU A 427 -9.62 12.17 -18.63
C GLU A 427 -11.08 12.65 -18.48
N GLU A 428 -11.96 11.82 -17.90
CA GLU A 428 -13.38 12.14 -17.73
C GLU A 428 -13.61 13.39 -16.85
N TYR A 429 -12.72 13.64 -15.90
CA TYR A 429 -12.78 14.79 -15.00
C TYR A 429 -11.81 15.92 -15.37
N GLY A 430 -11.30 15.94 -16.62
CA GLY A 430 -10.56 17.08 -17.16
C GLY A 430 -9.09 17.19 -16.75
N HIS A 431 -8.51 16.13 -16.19
CA HIS A 431 -7.13 16.04 -15.71
C HIS A 431 -6.32 14.97 -16.48
N LYS A 432 -6.49 14.89 -17.80
CA LYS A 432 -5.89 13.85 -18.66
C LYS A 432 -4.40 13.62 -18.34
N GLY A 433 -4.05 12.35 -18.05
CA GLY A 433 -2.68 11.93 -17.74
C GLY A 433 -2.25 12.15 -16.28
N ASN A 434 -3.11 12.73 -15.42
CA ASN A 434 -2.84 12.85 -13.99
C ASN A 434 -3.33 11.60 -13.23
N TYR A 435 -2.43 10.66 -12.97
CA TYR A 435 -2.74 9.42 -12.26
C TYR A 435 -3.13 9.63 -10.79
N VAL A 436 -2.71 10.73 -10.15
CA VAL A 436 -3.06 11.02 -8.74
C VAL A 436 -4.56 11.30 -8.63
N ILE A 437 -5.04 12.26 -9.40
CA ILE A 437 -6.48 12.60 -9.46
C ILE A 437 -7.28 11.40 -9.97
N GLY A 438 -6.79 10.76 -11.04
CA GLY A 438 -7.43 9.57 -11.60
C GLY A 438 -7.61 8.43 -10.60
N ALA A 439 -6.58 8.12 -9.80
CA ALA A 439 -6.63 7.07 -8.80
C ALA A 439 -7.62 7.40 -7.66
N ASN A 440 -7.60 8.63 -7.16
CA ASN A 440 -8.52 9.05 -6.09
C ASN A 440 -9.97 9.02 -6.56
N ILE A 441 -10.26 9.60 -7.73
CA ILE A 441 -11.62 9.63 -8.29
C ILE A 441 -12.10 8.21 -8.61
N ALA A 442 -11.32 7.39 -9.32
CA ALA A 442 -11.72 6.04 -9.67
C ALA A 442 -11.96 5.16 -8.43
N GLY A 443 -11.08 5.27 -7.42
CA GLY A 443 -11.23 4.56 -6.16
C GLY A 443 -12.48 5.00 -5.39
N PHE A 444 -12.78 6.30 -5.39
CA PHE A 444 -13.95 6.88 -4.74
C PHE A 444 -15.26 6.48 -5.42
N LEU A 445 -15.39 6.65 -6.75
CA LEU A 445 -16.67 6.48 -7.45
C LEU A 445 -17.28 5.09 -7.23
N LYS A 446 -16.47 4.03 -7.30
CA LYS A 446 -16.95 2.65 -7.07
C LYS A 446 -17.53 2.46 -5.66
N VAL A 447 -16.89 3.04 -4.64
CA VAL A 447 -17.36 2.98 -3.25
C VAL A 447 -18.59 3.85 -3.07
N ALA A 448 -18.57 5.05 -3.64
CA ALA A 448 -19.67 6.00 -3.59
C ALA A 448 -20.95 5.41 -4.18
N ASP A 449 -20.88 4.84 -5.39
CA ASP A 449 -22.01 4.21 -6.06
C ASP A 449 -22.56 3.02 -5.27
N ALA A 450 -21.68 2.18 -4.72
CA ALA A 450 -22.08 1.06 -3.87
C ALA A 450 -22.83 1.52 -2.61
N MET A 451 -22.30 2.54 -1.92
CA MET A 451 -22.94 3.12 -0.74
C MET A 451 -24.28 3.79 -1.04
N MET A 452 -24.38 4.48 -2.18
CA MET A 452 -25.64 5.07 -2.64
C MET A 452 -26.69 3.98 -2.91
N ALA A 453 -26.30 2.88 -3.53
CA ALA A 453 -27.19 1.75 -3.81
C ALA A 453 -27.63 0.98 -2.56
N GLN A 454 -26.76 0.89 -1.54
CA GLN A 454 -27.03 0.17 -0.28
C GLN A 454 -27.82 0.99 0.74
N GLY A 455 -28.08 2.27 0.47
CA GLY A 455 -28.90 3.15 1.31
C GLY A 455 -28.15 3.73 2.50
N LEU A 456 -28.90 4.11 3.53
CA LEU A 456 -28.38 4.70 4.77
C LEU A 456 -28.23 3.62 5.84
N VAL A 457 -27.00 3.11 5.95
CA VAL A 457 -26.56 2.10 6.92
C VAL A 457 -25.33 2.58 7.66
#